data_AF-A0A920BR31-F1
#
_entry.id   AF-A0A920BR31-F1
#
_cell.length_a   1.000
_cell.length_b   1.000
_cell.length_c   1.000
_cell.angle_alpha   90.00
_cell.angle_beta   90.00
_cell.angle_gamma   90.00
#
_symmetry.space_group_name_H-M   'P 1'
#
loop_
_entity.id
_entity.type
_entity.pdbx_description
1 polymer ?
#
loop_
_entity_poly.entity_id
_entity_poly.type
_entity_poly.pdbx_seq_one_letter_code
_entity_poly.pdbx_strand_id
1 'polypeptide(L)'
;MEIHPFLPPNTETPELVRFEKNANAAGYENQWHHDVTWRETPSQAAILRAIEIPPIGGDTLFVDANAAYEGLTQEMKDEIDSLNAVHDFLRAFGRQVPKEKLAEMREMYPLVKHPVVINHHQTGKPLLYVNRIFVNGIEGYDEGRV
;
A
#
# COMPACT_ATOMS: atom_id res chain seq x y z
N MET A 1 -3.21 7.67 15.30
CA MET A 1 -2.58 6.40 14.90
C MET A 1 -3.70 5.42 14.63
N GLU A 2 -3.54 4.55 13.65
CA GLU A 2 -4.57 3.57 13.29
C GLU A 2 -4.31 2.22 13.94
N ILE A 3 -5.37 1.45 14.22
CA ILE A 3 -5.26 0.04 14.55
C ILE A 3 -5.28 -0.74 13.24
N HIS A 4 -4.22 -1.50 12.95
CA HIS A 4 -4.12 -2.23 11.70
C HIS A 4 -5.00 -3.49 11.72
N PRO A 5 -5.95 -3.66 10.78
CA PRO A 5 -6.98 -4.69 10.91
C PRO A 5 -6.51 -6.10 10.57
N PHE A 6 -5.40 -6.22 9.84
CA PHE A 6 -4.80 -7.51 9.45
C PHE A 6 -3.50 -7.83 10.19
N LEU A 7 -2.97 -6.88 10.96
CA LEU A 7 -1.74 -7.06 11.74
C LEU A 7 -2.13 -6.89 13.20
N PRO A 8 -2.38 -8.00 13.91
CA PRO A 8 -2.89 -7.91 15.28
C PRO A 8 -1.88 -7.18 16.16
N PRO A 9 -2.35 -6.31 17.07
CA PRO A 9 -1.47 -5.68 18.03
C PRO A 9 -0.80 -6.76 18.89
N ASN A 10 0.50 -6.61 19.06
CA ASN A 10 1.33 -7.51 19.88
C ASN A 10 2.06 -6.73 20.98
N THR A 11 1.50 -5.58 21.35
CA THR A 11 1.96 -4.73 22.45
C THR A 11 0.76 -4.37 23.33
N GLU A 12 1.02 -3.78 24.50
CA GLU A 12 -0.05 -3.24 25.36
C GLU A 12 -0.76 -2.02 24.75
N THR A 13 -0.20 -1.42 23.69
CA THR A 13 -0.78 -0.30 22.95
C THR A 13 -1.37 -0.80 21.62
N PRO A 14 -2.70 -0.82 21.45
CA PRO A 14 -3.35 -1.40 20.27
C PRO A 14 -2.97 -0.81 18.92
N GLU A 15 -2.53 0.45 18.90
CA GLU A 15 -2.10 1.16 17.69
C GLU A 15 -0.64 0.83 17.29
N LEU A 16 0.10 0.12 18.15
CA LEU A 16 1.48 -0.28 17.89
C LEU A 16 1.56 -1.73 17.46
N VAL A 17 2.19 -1.93 16.31
CA VAL A 17 2.56 -3.25 15.79
C VAL A 17 4.08 -3.37 15.85
N ARG A 18 4.56 -4.39 16.57
CA ARG A 18 5.98 -4.77 16.58
C ARG A 18 6.25 -5.77 15.48
N PHE A 19 7.14 -5.41 14.56
CA PHE A 19 7.63 -6.33 13.54
C PHE A 19 8.87 -7.06 14.07
N GLU A 20 8.79 -8.39 14.13
CA GLU A 20 9.92 -9.26 14.45
C GLU A 20 10.23 -10.13 13.24
N LYS A 21 11.43 -9.98 12.69
CA LYS A 21 11.94 -10.75 11.55
C LYS A 21 13.28 -11.37 11.91
N ASN A 22 13.54 -12.54 11.37
CA ASN A 22 14.82 -13.23 11.47
C ASN A 22 15.13 -13.91 10.13
N ALA A 23 16.29 -14.55 10.02
CA ALA A 23 16.74 -15.19 8.79
C ALA A 23 15.78 -16.28 8.24
N ASN A 24 14.87 -16.81 9.07
CA ASN A 24 13.91 -17.85 8.70
C ASN A 24 12.52 -17.30 8.35
N ALA A 25 12.30 -15.99 8.46
CA ALA A 25 11.02 -15.34 8.22
C ALA A 25 11.15 -14.30 7.10
N ALA A 26 10.74 -14.67 5.88
CA ALA A 26 10.70 -13.73 4.77
C ALA A 26 9.70 -12.58 5.04
N GLY A 27 10.04 -11.38 4.58
CA GLY A 27 9.16 -10.21 4.62
C GLY A 27 8.01 -10.34 3.62
N TYR A 28 6.76 -10.15 4.06
CA TYR A 28 5.61 -9.96 3.17
C TYR A 28 5.64 -8.56 2.53
N GLU A 29 6.25 -7.63 3.25
CA GLU A 29 6.47 -6.22 2.93
C GLU A 29 7.55 -5.97 1.86
N ASN A 30 8.25 -7.01 1.39
CA ASN A 30 9.37 -6.92 0.44
C ASN A 30 8.96 -6.65 -1.01
N GLN A 31 7.92 -5.83 -1.23
CA GLN A 31 7.49 -5.35 -2.53
C GLN A 31 7.26 -3.84 -2.46
N TRP A 32 7.52 -3.10 -3.53
CA TRP A 32 7.29 -1.66 -3.57
C TRP A 32 5.82 -1.31 -3.31
N HIS A 33 5.57 -0.51 -2.27
CA HIS A 33 4.22 -0.12 -1.89
C HIS A 33 4.13 1.21 -1.15
N HIS A 34 2.89 1.70 -1.12
CA HIS A 34 2.41 2.68 -0.17
C HIS A 34 1.40 1.98 0.75
N ASP A 35 1.49 2.24 2.05
CA ASP A 35 0.70 1.52 3.05
C ASP A 35 -0.80 1.74 2.86
N VAL A 36 -1.56 0.67 3.09
CA VAL A 36 -3.03 0.68 3.24
C VAL A 36 -3.83 1.43 2.16
N THR A 37 -3.32 1.54 0.93
CA THR A 37 -4.03 2.21 -0.18
C THR A 37 -5.37 1.59 -0.57
N TRP A 38 -5.68 0.40 -0.07
CA TRP A 38 -6.99 -0.25 -0.17
C TRP A 38 -8.06 0.36 0.77
N ARG A 39 -7.70 1.34 1.60
CA ARG A 39 -8.65 2.14 2.39
C ARG A 39 -9.16 3.33 1.58
N GLU A 40 -10.38 3.77 1.87
CA GLU A 40 -10.96 4.99 1.29
C GLU A 40 -10.17 6.24 1.72
N THR A 41 -9.73 6.26 2.98
CA THR A 41 -8.82 7.27 3.52
C THR A 41 -7.54 6.58 4.01
N PRO A 42 -6.51 6.45 3.16
CA PRO A 42 -5.24 5.85 3.53
C PRO A 42 -4.48 6.66 4.58
N SER A 43 -3.51 6.00 5.24
CA SER A 43 -2.60 6.66 6.18
C SER A 43 -1.78 7.74 5.47
N GLN A 44 -1.65 8.91 6.12
CA GLN A 44 -0.87 10.03 5.57
C GLN A 44 0.63 9.84 5.73
N ALA A 45 1.05 9.07 6.73
CA ALA A 45 2.44 8.81 7.04
C ALA A 45 2.58 7.53 7.86
N ALA A 46 3.76 6.92 7.78
CA ALA A 46 4.18 5.81 8.63
C ALA A 46 5.36 6.25 9.50
N ILE A 47 5.44 5.73 10.72
CA ILE A 47 6.55 5.95 11.63
C ILE A 47 7.11 4.59 12.02
N LEU A 48 8.38 4.35 11.66
CA LEU A 48 9.11 3.14 12.05
C LEU A 48 10.17 3.49 13.09
N ARG A 49 10.23 2.67 14.15
CA ARG A 49 11.26 2.77 15.19
C ARG A 49 12.06 1.48 15.22
N ALA A 50 13.34 1.55 14.90
CA ALA A 50 14.27 0.45 15.07
C ALA A 50 14.47 0.15 16.57
N ILE A 51 14.24 -1.10 16.96
CA ILE A 51 14.50 -1.61 18.32
C ILE A 51 15.74 -2.51 18.31
N GLU A 52 15.78 -3.43 17.37
CA GLU A 52 16.90 -4.33 17.10
C GLU A 52 17.11 -4.40 15.59
N ILE A 53 18.36 -4.35 15.14
CA ILE A 53 18.72 -4.37 13.72
C ILE A 53 19.83 -5.41 13.50
N PRO A 54 19.87 -6.10 12.34
CA PRO A 54 20.98 -6.98 12.02
C PRO A 54 22.27 -6.16 11.81
N PRO A 55 23.46 -6.77 11.98
CA PRO A 55 24.72 -6.09 11.75
C PRO A 55 24.94 -5.69 10.29
N ILE A 56 24.28 -6.40 9.35
CA ILE A 56 24.32 -6.16 7.90
C ILE A 56 22.94 -6.47 7.32
N GLY A 57 22.46 -5.61 6.41
CA GLY A 57 21.15 -5.75 5.75
C GLY A 57 19.99 -5.20 6.59
N GLY A 58 18.76 -5.47 6.15
CA GLY A 58 17.55 -4.93 6.80
C GLY A 58 17.19 -3.51 6.36
N ASP A 59 17.79 -3.03 5.27
CA ASP A 59 17.51 -1.70 4.72
C ASP A 59 16.05 -1.58 4.30
N THR A 60 15.48 -0.40 4.54
CA THR A 60 14.20 0.01 3.96
C THR A 60 14.49 0.99 2.83
N LEU A 61 14.09 0.63 1.62
CA LEU A 61 14.26 1.48 0.46
C LEU A 61 13.03 2.36 0.27
N PHE A 62 13.25 3.59 -0.16
CA PHE A 62 12.20 4.56 -0.48
C PHE A 62 12.33 5.00 -1.94
N VAL A 63 11.19 5.32 -2.55
CA VAL A 63 11.12 5.93 -3.88
C VAL A 63 10.29 7.21 -3.78
N ASP A 64 10.75 8.26 -4.45
CA ASP A 64 9.99 9.49 -4.61
C ASP A 64 9.00 9.31 -5.77
N ALA A 65 7.71 9.17 -5.44
CA ALA A 65 6.64 8.99 -6.42
C ALA A 65 6.34 10.25 -7.24
N ASN A 66 6.69 11.44 -6.75
CA ASN A 66 6.64 12.68 -7.53
C ASN A 66 7.77 12.68 -8.56
N ALA A 67 9.00 12.36 -8.16
CA ALA A 67 10.11 12.24 -9.10
C ALA A 67 9.88 11.16 -10.17
N ALA A 68 9.28 10.02 -9.77
CA ALA A 68 8.89 8.96 -10.71
C ALA A 68 7.88 9.45 -11.75
N TYR A 69 6.86 10.20 -11.32
CA TYR A 69 5.90 10.83 -12.24
C TYR A 69 6.57 11.87 -13.16
N GLU A 70 7.41 12.74 -12.59
CA GLU A 70 8.10 13.80 -13.35
C GLU A 70 8.97 13.22 -14.47
N GLY A 71 9.61 12.07 -14.23
CA GLY A 71 10.44 11.36 -15.20
C GLY A 71 9.68 10.66 -16.34
N LEU A 72 8.35 10.60 -16.32
CA LEU A 72 7.56 10.04 -17.42
C LEU A 72 7.55 10.98 -18.64
N THR A 73 7.40 10.38 -19.82
CA THR A 73 7.16 11.13 -21.06
C THR A 73 5.80 11.83 -21.00
N GLN A 74 5.60 12.87 -21.81
CA GLN A 74 4.31 13.55 -21.86
C GLN A 74 3.19 12.62 -22.32
N GLU A 75 3.45 11.76 -23.31
CA GLU A 75 2.50 10.76 -23.79
C GLU A 75 2.02 9.82 -22.67
N MET A 76 2.94 9.35 -21.81
CA MET A 76 2.58 8.51 -20.67
C MET A 76 1.75 9.27 -19.64
N LYS A 77 2.06 10.54 -19.38
CA LYS A 77 1.29 11.40 -18.47
C LYS A 77 -0.13 11.60 -18.99
N ASP A 78 -0.26 11.95 -20.27
CA ASP A 78 -1.55 12.14 -20.94
C ASP A 78 -2.42 10.87 -20.89
N GLU A 79 -1.80 9.69 -20.99
CA GLU A 79 -2.49 8.40 -20.86
C GLU A 79 -3.03 8.16 -19.43
N ILE A 80 -2.21 8.40 -18.40
CA ILE A 80 -2.52 7.95 -17.04
C ILE A 80 -3.23 8.98 -16.15
N ASP A 81 -3.13 10.28 -16.47
CA ASP A 81 -3.61 11.38 -15.61
C ASP A 81 -5.12 11.32 -15.33
N SER A 82 -5.88 10.68 -16.22
CA SER A 82 -7.35 10.54 -16.10
C SER A 82 -7.80 9.19 -15.54
N LEU A 83 -6.87 8.25 -15.30
CA LEU A 83 -7.18 6.88 -14.93
C LEU A 83 -7.34 6.71 -13.42
N ASN A 84 -8.16 5.74 -13.03
CA ASN A 84 -8.29 5.28 -11.66
C ASN A 84 -7.72 3.87 -11.50
N ALA A 85 -6.95 3.65 -10.44
CA ALA A 85 -6.55 2.33 -9.99
C ALA A 85 -7.55 1.77 -8.98
N VAL A 86 -7.88 0.48 -9.09
CA VAL A 86 -8.71 -0.25 -8.13
C VAL A 86 -7.79 -0.91 -7.11
N HIS A 87 -7.93 -0.58 -5.83
CA HIS A 87 -7.14 -1.15 -4.75
C HIS A 87 -7.94 -2.17 -3.95
N ASP A 88 -7.30 -3.28 -3.61
CA ASP A 88 -7.92 -4.40 -2.92
C ASP A 88 -7.01 -4.99 -1.83
N PHE A 89 -7.52 -5.04 -0.60
CA PHE A 89 -6.83 -5.67 0.52
C PHE A 89 -6.63 -7.18 0.31
N LEU A 90 -7.48 -7.85 -0.47
CA LEU A 90 -7.36 -9.29 -0.72
C LEU A 90 -6.09 -9.66 -1.47
N ARG A 91 -5.49 -8.75 -2.23
CA ARG A 91 -4.21 -9.01 -2.91
C ARG A 91 -3.06 -9.24 -1.93
N ALA A 92 -3.08 -8.54 -0.81
CA ALA A 92 -2.07 -8.65 0.23
C ALA A 92 -2.47 -9.64 1.33
N PHE A 93 -3.71 -9.54 1.81
CA PHE A 93 -4.17 -10.19 3.03
C PHE A 93 -5.20 -11.29 2.78
N GLY A 94 -5.62 -11.53 1.53
CA GLY A 94 -6.70 -12.49 1.24
C GLY A 94 -6.42 -13.91 1.71
N ARG A 95 -5.15 -14.34 1.74
CA ARG A 95 -4.75 -15.65 2.29
C ARG A 95 -4.93 -15.77 3.80
N GLN A 96 -4.97 -14.65 4.53
CA GLN A 96 -5.13 -14.59 5.98
C GLN A 96 -6.60 -14.46 6.39
N VAL A 97 -7.50 -14.20 5.43
CA VAL A 97 -8.92 -13.99 5.69
C VAL A 97 -9.66 -15.33 5.64
N PRO A 98 -10.27 -15.79 6.75
CA PRO A 98 -11.12 -16.98 6.73
C PRO A 98 -12.28 -16.80 5.75
N LYS A 99 -12.65 -17.86 5.02
CA LYS A 99 -13.68 -17.79 3.96
C LYS A 99 -15.02 -17.30 4.50
N GLU A 100 -15.34 -17.66 5.73
CA GLU A 100 -16.58 -17.32 6.44
C GLU A 100 -16.63 -15.84 6.83
N LYS A 101 -15.47 -15.18 6.94
CA LYS A 101 -15.30 -13.76 7.27
C LYS A 101 -15.12 -12.86 6.05
N LEU A 102 -14.97 -13.45 4.85
CA LEU A 102 -14.67 -12.70 3.64
C LEU A 102 -15.75 -11.67 3.28
N ALA A 103 -17.03 -12.03 3.40
CA ALA A 103 -18.14 -11.13 3.09
C ALA A 103 -18.19 -9.93 4.05
N GLU A 104 -18.07 -10.18 5.36
CA GLU A 104 -18.00 -9.16 6.40
C GLU A 104 -16.80 -8.21 6.18
N MET A 105 -15.63 -8.76 5.88
CA MET A 105 -14.42 -7.96 5.60
C MET A 105 -14.55 -7.15 4.31
N ARG A 106 -15.20 -7.68 3.27
CA ARG A 106 -15.45 -6.94 2.03
C ARG A 106 -16.44 -5.80 2.22
N GLU A 107 -17.43 -5.96 3.10
CA GLU A 107 -18.36 -4.88 3.46
C GLU A 107 -17.62 -3.77 4.23
N MET A 108 -16.75 -4.13 5.16
CA MET A 108 -15.95 -3.17 5.93
C MET A 108 -14.87 -2.48 5.07
N TYR A 109 -14.30 -3.22 4.11
CA TYR A 109 -13.22 -2.77 3.24
C TYR A 109 -13.57 -3.06 1.77
N PRO A 110 -14.45 -2.23 1.19
CA PRO A 110 -14.84 -2.37 -0.20
C PRO A 110 -13.64 -2.13 -1.12
N LEU A 111 -13.79 -2.51 -2.39
CA LEU A 111 -12.86 -2.05 -3.42
C LEU A 111 -12.91 -0.53 -3.48
N VAL A 112 -11.74 0.10 -3.40
CA VAL A 112 -11.63 1.56 -3.49
C VAL A 112 -10.90 1.95 -4.77
N LYS A 113 -11.33 3.07 -5.34
CA LYS A 113 -10.75 3.64 -6.54
C LYS A 113 -10.01 4.90 -6.15
N HIS A 114 -8.73 4.95 -6.49
CA HIS A 114 -7.92 6.16 -6.35
C HIS A 114 -7.39 6.56 -7.73
N PRO A 115 -7.26 7.86 -8.04
CA PRO A 115 -6.58 8.28 -9.25
C PRO A 115 -5.18 7.68 -9.34
N VAL A 116 -4.74 7.29 -10.53
CA VAL A 116 -3.37 6.81 -10.78
C VAL A 116 -2.35 7.90 -10.47
N VAL A 117 -2.75 9.16 -10.61
CA VAL A 117 -1.97 10.35 -10.27
C VAL A 117 -2.75 11.20 -9.29
N ILE A 118 -2.18 11.46 -8.12
CA ILE A 118 -2.77 12.38 -7.12
C ILE A 118 -1.85 13.58 -6.91
N ASN A 119 -2.41 14.65 -6.32
CA ASN A 119 -1.61 15.78 -5.85
C ASN A 119 -1.30 15.62 -4.36
N HIS A 120 -0.05 15.79 -3.99
CA HIS A 120 0.37 15.80 -2.59
C HIS A 120 -0.33 16.92 -1.81
N HIS A 121 -1.05 16.57 -0.74
CA HIS A 121 -1.97 17.49 -0.05
C HIS A 121 -1.34 18.79 0.46
N GLN A 122 -0.05 18.80 0.80
CA GLN A 122 0.65 19.99 1.30
C GLN A 122 1.37 20.78 0.20
N THR A 123 1.89 20.12 -0.83
CA THR A 123 2.79 20.74 -1.81
C THR A 123 2.12 20.96 -3.17
N GLY A 124 0.98 20.31 -3.41
CA GLY A 124 0.26 20.34 -4.69
C GLY A 124 0.96 19.59 -5.82
N LYS A 125 2.12 18.98 -5.59
CA LYS A 125 2.87 18.28 -6.63
C LYS A 125 2.20 16.96 -7.03
N PRO A 126 2.16 16.62 -8.33
CA PRO A 126 1.62 15.35 -8.79
C PRO A 126 2.57 14.20 -8.44
N LEU A 127 2.01 13.04 -8.10
CA LEU A 127 2.74 11.81 -7.82
C LEU A 127 1.99 10.58 -8.29
N LEU A 128 2.72 9.52 -8.65
CA LEU A 128 2.14 8.22 -8.95
C LEU A 128 1.56 7.58 -7.69
N TYR A 129 0.30 7.15 -7.75
CA TYR A 129 -0.43 6.58 -6.63
C TYR A 129 -0.86 5.14 -6.88
N VAL A 130 0.09 4.34 -7.37
CA VAL A 130 -0.09 2.92 -7.68
C VAL A 130 0.98 2.10 -6.97
N ASN A 131 0.68 0.84 -6.69
CA ASN A 131 1.65 -0.08 -6.11
C ASN A 131 1.33 -1.54 -6.40
N ARG A 132 2.36 -2.38 -6.31
CA ARG A 132 2.28 -3.80 -6.66
C ARG A 132 1.39 -4.60 -5.70
N ILE A 133 1.38 -4.21 -4.43
CA ILE A 133 0.75 -4.99 -3.36
C ILE A 133 -0.77 -4.88 -3.41
N PHE A 134 -1.31 -3.68 -3.63
CA PHE A 134 -2.74 -3.41 -3.44
C PHE A 134 -3.50 -3.14 -4.74
N VAL A 135 -2.85 -2.66 -5.82
CA VAL A 135 -3.56 -2.37 -7.08
C VAL A 135 -3.97 -3.67 -7.76
N ASN A 136 -5.27 -3.86 -7.96
CA ASN A 136 -5.86 -4.98 -8.65
C ASN A 136 -5.98 -4.79 -10.17
N GLY A 137 -6.15 -3.55 -10.60
CA GLY A 137 -6.29 -3.20 -11.99
C GLY A 137 -6.50 -1.71 -12.17
N ILE A 138 -6.51 -1.27 -13.42
CA ILE A 138 -6.85 0.08 -13.83
C ILE A 138 -8.27 0.07 -14.40
N GLU A 139 -9.10 1.01 -13.98
CA GLU A 139 -10.47 1.14 -14.46
C GLU A 139 -10.49 1.32 -15.98
N GLY A 140 -11.34 0.57 -16.66
CA GLY A 140 -11.44 0.57 -18.13
C GLY A 140 -10.45 -0.35 -18.85
N TYR A 141 -9.57 -1.04 -18.13
CA TYR A 141 -8.67 -2.06 -18.65
C TYR A 141 -9.02 -3.43 -18.06
N ASP A 142 -8.75 -4.52 -18.80
CA ASP A 142 -9.00 -5.89 -18.31
C ASP A 142 -8.34 -6.14 -16.94
N GLU A 143 -9.11 -6.71 -16.01
CA GLU A 143 -8.60 -7.11 -14.69
C GLU A 143 -7.43 -8.11 -14.86
N GLY A 144 -6.27 -7.81 -14.24
CA GLY A 144 -5.08 -8.67 -14.28
C GLY A 144 -3.88 -8.17 -15.10
N ARG A 145 -3.94 -6.96 -15.69
CA ARG A 145 -2.79 -6.32 -16.38
C ARG A 145 -1.97 -5.36 -15.49
N VAL A 146 -1.52 -5.79 -14.31
CA VAL A 146 -0.58 -5.02 -13.47
C VAL A 146 0.54 -5.89 -12.88
#